data_AF-A0A6G3MFS8-F1
#
_entry.id   AF-A0A6G3MFS8-F1
#
_cell.length_a   1.000
_cell.length_b   1.000
_cell.length_c   1.000
_cell.angle_alpha   90.00
_cell.angle_beta   90.00
_cell.angle_gamma   90.00
#
_symmetry.space_group_name_H-M   'P 1'
#
loop_
_entity.id
_entity.type
_entity.pdbx_description
1 polymer ?
#
loop_
_entity_poly.entity_id
_entity_poly.type
_entity_poly.pdbx_seq_one_letter_code
_entity_poly.pdbx_strand_id
1 'polypeptide(L)'
;MLSIKSSFALSILPKQMVKSVPIEHFKNYIGENLTGESLSLIIYLLKFNPNKRYSALECLNHPYFSHYRNKKSEIILSYDVVPSIEDGCKRTIEEYRKILFDPTKINALHYVKKPQDKTSSGLNEILTKTNQPEPSHCGRF
;
A
#
# COMPACT_ATOMS: atom_id res chain seq x y z
N MET A 1 -3.83 4.33 -17.53
CA MET A 1 -4.83 3.25 -17.35
C MET A 1 -6.01 3.81 -16.54
N LEU A 2 -7.25 3.68 -17.02
CA LEU A 2 -8.43 4.13 -16.25
C LEU A 2 -8.68 3.17 -15.07
N SER A 3 -8.92 3.71 -13.89
CA SER A 3 -9.23 2.91 -12.69
C SER A 3 -10.59 2.22 -12.76
N ILE A 4 -11.51 2.77 -13.55
CA ILE A 4 -12.87 2.25 -13.69
C ILE A 4 -12.88 1.44 -14.99
N LYS A 5 -13.12 0.13 -14.90
CA LYS A 5 -13.21 -0.76 -16.07
C LYS A 5 -14.63 -0.87 -16.63
N SER A 6 -15.66 -0.51 -15.85
CA SER A 6 -17.05 -0.53 -16.28
C SER A 6 -17.42 0.72 -17.07
N SER A 7 -17.88 0.54 -18.31
CA SER A 7 -18.39 1.61 -19.17
C SER A 7 -19.61 2.31 -18.56
N PHE A 8 -20.49 1.54 -17.91
CA PHE A 8 -21.66 2.07 -17.21
C PHE A 8 -21.26 3.03 -16.08
N ALA A 9 -20.37 2.57 -15.19
CA ALA A 9 -19.89 3.39 -14.08
C ALA A 9 -19.20 4.67 -14.57
N LEU A 10 -18.45 4.61 -15.67
CA LEU A 10 -17.78 5.78 -16.25
C LEU A 10 -18.77 6.85 -16.72
N SER A 11 -19.98 6.48 -17.14
CA SER A 11 -21.01 7.43 -17.59
C SER A 11 -21.77 8.10 -16.44
N ILE A 12 -21.83 7.46 -15.26
CA ILE A 12 -22.58 7.93 -14.09
C ILE A 12 -21.71 8.77 -13.15
N LEU A 13 -20.49 8.30 -12.87
CA LEU A 13 -19.60 8.93 -11.91
C LEU A 13 -19.36 10.43 -12.17
N PRO A 14 -19.04 10.91 -13.39
CA PRO A 14 -18.84 12.35 -13.61
C PRO A 14 -20.12 13.17 -13.39
N LYS A 15 -21.30 12.55 -13.45
CA LYS A 15 -22.60 13.22 -13.19
C LYS A 15 -22.93 13.27 -11.69
N GLN A 16 -22.48 12.28 -10.91
CA GLN A 16 -22.79 12.15 -9.48
C GLN A 16 -21.68 12.62 -8.54
N MET A 17 -20.44 12.74 -9.01
CA MET A 17 -19.32 13.15 -8.16
C MET A 17 -19.31 14.67 -7.93
N VAL A 18 -19.28 15.07 -6.66
CA VAL A 18 -18.98 16.46 -6.27
C VAL A 18 -17.53 16.76 -6.62
N LYS A 19 -17.29 17.79 -7.43
CA LYS A 19 -15.95 18.11 -7.97
C LYS A 19 -14.92 18.44 -6.88
N SER A 20 -15.40 18.99 -5.75
CA SER A 20 -14.58 19.26 -4.57
C SER A 20 -15.46 19.35 -3.34
N VAL A 21 -15.18 18.55 -2.33
CA VAL A 21 -15.75 18.73 -0.99
C VAL A 21 -14.84 19.68 -0.21
N PRO A 22 -15.37 20.75 0.42
CA PRO A 22 -14.57 21.60 1.29
C PRO A 22 -13.92 20.79 2.41
N ILE A 23 -12.62 21.01 2.63
CA ILE A 23 -11.84 20.29 3.65
C ILE A 23 -12.45 20.46 5.05
N GLU A 24 -13.07 21.61 5.33
CA GLU A 24 -13.74 21.89 6.61
C GLU A 24 -14.90 20.94 6.89
N HIS A 25 -15.67 20.56 5.87
CA HIS A 25 -16.77 19.61 6.05
C HIS A 25 -16.24 18.21 6.40
N PHE A 26 -15.09 17.86 5.83
CA PHE A 26 -14.40 16.62 6.14
C PHE A 26 -13.84 16.61 7.57
N LYS A 27 -13.28 17.73 8.05
CA LYS A 27 -12.87 17.89 9.45
C LYS A 27 -14.03 17.67 10.41
N ASN A 28 -15.17 18.31 10.14
CA ASN A 28 -16.37 18.17 10.97
C ASN A 28 -16.89 16.72 11.03
N TYR A 29 -16.71 15.96 9.94
CA TYR A 29 -17.14 14.56 9.87
C TYR A 29 -16.23 13.60 10.66
N ILE A 30 -14.91 13.80 10.61
CA ILE A 30 -13.94 12.91 11.27
C ILE A 30 -13.74 13.30 12.74
N GLY A 31 -13.74 14.59 13.06
CA GLY A 31 -13.56 15.12 14.41
C GLY A 31 -12.61 16.32 14.48
N GLU A 32 -12.78 17.17 15.49
CA GLU A 32 -12.07 18.45 15.64
C GLU A 32 -10.59 18.31 16.06
N ASN A 33 -10.20 17.17 16.63
CA ASN A 33 -8.85 16.96 17.19
C ASN A 33 -7.78 16.60 16.15
N LEU A 34 -8.01 16.87 14.87
CA LEU A 34 -7.09 16.48 13.79
C LEU A 34 -6.01 17.55 13.55
N THR A 35 -4.75 17.12 13.62
CA THR A 35 -3.64 17.94 13.11
C THR A 35 -3.72 18.05 11.58
N GLY A 36 -3.18 19.14 11.02
CA GLY A 36 -3.13 19.34 9.57
C GLY A 36 -2.45 18.18 8.83
N GLU A 37 -1.39 17.61 9.44
CA GLU A 37 -0.66 16.44 8.91
C GLU A 37 -1.49 15.15 8.91
N SER A 38 -2.36 14.97 9.91
CA SER A 38 -3.28 13.82 9.94
C SER A 38 -4.28 13.90 8.79
N LEU A 39 -4.80 15.11 8.58
CA LEU A 39 -5.79 15.37 7.55
C LEU A 39 -5.22 15.23 6.13
N SER A 40 -4.02 15.74 5.88
CA SER A 40 -3.36 15.59 4.58
C SER A 40 -3.14 14.12 4.25
N LEU A 41 -2.65 13.32 5.21
CA LEU A 41 -2.48 11.88 5.04
C LEU A 41 -3.79 11.17 4.67
N ILE A 42 -4.87 11.47 5.38
CA ILE A 42 -6.20 10.87 5.11
C ILE A 42 -6.68 11.23 3.69
N ILE A 43 -6.50 12.47 3.25
CA ILE A 43 -6.85 12.91 1.90
C ILE A 43 -6.06 12.11 0.84
N TYR A 44 -4.78 11.81 1.10
CA TYR A 44 -3.97 11.01 0.17
C TYR A 44 -4.35 9.53 0.15
N LEU A 45 -4.88 8.99 1.25
CA LEU A 45 -5.39 7.62 1.35
C LEU A 45 -6.78 7.45 0.72
N LEU A 46 -7.68 8.40 0.95
CA LEU A 46 -9.09 8.33 0.53
C LEU A 46 -9.32 8.87 -0.89
N LYS A 47 -8.42 8.54 -1.81
CA LYS A 47 -8.60 8.84 -3.24
C LYS A 47 -9.41 7.74 -3.92
N PHE A 48 -10.39 8.16 -4.71
CA PHE A 48 -11.21 7.28 -5.53
C PHE A 48 -10.37 6.52 -6.57
N ASN A 49 -9.41 7.21 -7.21
CA ASN A 49 -8.48 6.57 -8.12
C ASN A 49 -7.35 5.89 -7.32
N PRO A 50 -7.22 4.54 -7.34
CA PRO A 50 -6.21 3.78 -6.63
C PRO A 50 -4.79 4.12 -7.12
N ASN A 51 -4.61 4.49 -8.39
CA ASN A 51 -3.30 4.85 -8.91
C ASN A 51 -2.79 6.20 -8.35
N LYS A 52 -3.68 7.00 -7.77
CA LYS A 52 -3.33 8.27 -7.11
C LYS A 52 -3.23 8.14 -5.59
N ARG A 53 -3.64 7.00 -5.04
CA ARG A 53 -3.61 6.70 -3.61
C ARG A 53 -2.16 6.48 -3.20
N TYR A 54 -1.77 6.98 -2.04
CA TYR A 54 -0.44 6.71 -1.51
C TYR A 54 -0.24 5.22 -1.25
N SER A 55 0.92 4.72 -1.65
CA SER A 55 1.43 3.42 -1.24
C SER A 55 1.82 3.44 0.24
N ALA A 56 1.87 2.28 0.87
CA ALA A 56 2.26 2.18 2.28
C ALA A 56 3.65 2.79 2.55
N LEU A 57 4.60 2.59 1.63
CA LEU A 57 5.95 3.17 1.73
C LEU A 57 5.92 4.70 1.65
N GLU A 58 5.13 5.28 0.74
CA GLU A 58 4.95 6.73 0.65
C GLU A 58 4.27 7.29 1.91
N CYS A 59 3.25 6.61 2.44
CA CYS A 59 2.61 7.00 3.69
C CYS A 59 3.61 7.08 4.84
N LEU A 60 4.54 6.13 4.92
CA LEU A 60 5.51 6.11 6.01
C LEU A 60 6.57 7.23 5.92
N ASN A 61 6.75 7.85 4.75
CA ASN A 61 7.57 9.05 4.57
C ASN A 61 6.81 10.36 4.90
N HIS A 62 5.51 10.29 5.18
CA HIS A 62 4.69 11.45 5.47
C HIS A 62 5.06 12.09 6.83
N PRO A 63 5.00 13.44 6.98
CA PRO A 63 5.36 14.12 8.23
C PRO A 63 4.62 13.61 9.47
N TYR A 64 3.38 13.14 9.28
CA TYR A 64 2.60 12.48 10.33
C TYR A 64 3.35 11.34 11.05
N PHE A 65 4.15 10.55 10.33
CA PHE A 65 4.91 9.43 10.92
C PHE A 65 6.33 9.80 11.32
N SER A 66 6.77 11.04 11.11
CA SER A 66 8.17 11.46 11.37
C SER A 66 8.64 11.15 12.79
N HIS A 67 7.76 11.31 13.78
CA HIS A 67 8.06 11.03 15.19
C HIS A 67 8.16 9.53 15.51
N TYR A 68 7.59 8.66 14.68
CA TYR A 68 7.51 7.22 14.92
C TYR A 68 8.40 6.40 13.97
N ARG A 69 8.90 7.02 12.89
CA ARG A 69 9.62 6.32 11.83
C ARG A 69 11.02 5.92 12.28
N ASN A 70 11.34 4.64 12.09
CA ASN A 70 12.70 4.13 12.28
C ASN A 70 13.08 3.22 11.11
N LYS A 71 13.76 3.81 10.12
CA LYS A 71 14.17 3.14 8.88
C LYS A 71 15.00 1.87 9.11
N LYS A 72 15.74 1.79 10.22
CA LYS A 72 16.60 0.64 10.54
C LYS A 72 15.81 -0.55 11.08
N SER A 73 14.68 -0.31 11.74
CA SER A 73 13.84 -1.39 12.30
C SER A 73 12.75 -1.89 11.34
N GLU A 74 12.63 -1.28 10.17
CA GLU A 74 11.62 -1.66 9.20
C GLU A 74 12.03 -2.91 8.43
N ILE A 75 11.14 -3.89 8.43
CA ILE A 75 11.35 -5.17 7.77
C ILE A 75 10.57 -5.17 6.46
N ILE A 76 11.26 -5.48 5.36
CA ILE A 76 10.66 -5.65 4.04
C ILE A 76 10.75 -7.13 3.67
N LEU A 77 9.64 -7.69 3.21
CA LEU A 77 9.60 -9.07 2.75
C LEU A 77 10.24 -9.17 1.35
N SER A 78 11.25 -10.01 1.20
CA SER A 78 12.00 -10.19 -0.06
C SER A 78 11.38 -11.21 -1.02
N TYR A 79 10.26 -11.82 -0.64
CA TYR A 79 9.56 -12.82 -1.41
C TYR A 79 8.06 -12.57 -1.37
N ASP A 80 7.37 -13.05 -2.39
CA ASP A 80 5.92 -12.95 -2.45
C ASP A 80 5.28 -14.08 -1.64
N VAL A 81 4.27 -13.73 -0.84
CA VAL A 81 3.45 -14.68 -0.09
C VAL A 81 2.39 -15.22 -1.03
N VAL A 82 2.57 -16.45 -1.49
CA VAL A 82 1.61 -17.13 -2.35
C VAL A 82 0.86 -18.19 -1.51
N PRO A 83 -0.48 -18.10 -1.42
CA PRO A 83 -1.29 -19.14 -0.79
C PRO A 83 -1.07 -20.50 -1.48
N SER A 84 -1.06 -21.58 -0.71
CA SER A 84 -0.90 -22.95 -1.24
C SER A 84 -2.13 -23.43 -2.02
N ILE A 85 -3.25 -22.72 -1.89
CA ILE A 85 -4.51 -22.97 -2.59
C ILE A 85 -4.82 -21.73 -3.42
N GLU A 86 -5.30 -21.94 -4.64
CA GLU A 86 -5.66 -20.84 -5.55
C GLU A 86 -7.04 -20.25 -5.19
N ASP A 87 -7.06 -19.00 -4.74
CA ASP A 87 -8.29 -18.31 -4.32
C ASP A 87 -9.25 -18.00 -5.47
N GLY A 88 -8.76 -17.95 -6.72
CA GLY A 88 -9.54 -17.60 -7.90
C GLY A 88 -10.48 -18.69 -8.41
N CYS A 89 -10.37 -19.92 -7.89
CA CYS A 89 -11.15 -21.06 -8.34
C CYS A 89 -12.01 -21.61 -7.22
N LYS A 90 -13.32 -21.74 -7.47
CA LYS A 90 -14.21 -22.47 -6.55
C LYS A 90 -13.85 -23.97 -6.60
N ARG A 91 -13.63 -24.57 -5.43
CA ARG A 91 -13.36 -26.00 -5.27
C ARG A 91 -14.49 -26.69 -4.51
N THR A 92 -14.60 -28.00 -4.65
CA THR A 92 -15.52 -28.80 -3.83
C THR A 92 -14.96 -29.01 -2.42
N ILE A 93 -15.83 -29.46 -1.50
CA ILE A 93 -15.43 -29.71 -0.12
C ILE A 93 -14.39 -30.84 -0.06
N GLU A 94 -14.56 -31.87 -0.90
CA GLU A 94 -13.69 -33.04 -0.97
C GLU A 94 -12.29 -32.67 -1.45
N GLU A 95 -12.19 -31.83 -2.49
CA GLU A 95 -10.93 -31.32 -3.02
C GLU A 95 -10.20 -30.47 -1.99
N TYR A 96 -10.92 -29.59 -1.29
CA TYR A 96 -10.34 -28.74 -0.26
C TYR A 96 -9.79 -29.57 0.91
N ARG A 97 -10.55 -30.58 1.38
CA ARG A 97 -10.07 -31.51 2.42
C ARG A 97 -8.82 -32.25 1.99
N LYS A 98 -8.79 -32.75 0.75
CA LYS A 98 -7.63 -33.46 0.22
C LYS A 98 -6.38 -32.58 0.24
N ILE A 99 -6.50 -31.30 -0.10
CA ILE A 99 -5.35 -30.37 -0.13
C ILE A 99 -4.93 -29.97 1.29
N LEU A 100 -5.88 -29.67 2.17
CA LEU A 100 -5.62 -29.20 3.54
C LEU A 100 -4.96 -30.28 4.41
N PHE A 101 -5.40 -31.53 4.26
CA PHE A 101 -4.90 -32.66 5.05
C PHE A 101 -3.81 -33.47 4.33
N ASP A 102 -3.28 -32.99 3.20
CA ASP A 102 -2.19 -33.67 2.51
C ASP A 102 -0.90 -33.59 3.37
N PRO A 103 -0.42 -34.71 3.94
CA PRO A 103 0.70 -34.70 4.87
C PRO A 103 2.00 -34.21 4.21
N THR A 104 2.11 -34.30 2.88
CA THR A 104 3.25 -33.77 2.13
C THR A 104 3.22 -32.25 2.05
N LYS A 105 2.03 -31.64 2.13
CA LYS A 105 1.84 -30.20 2.04
C LYS A 105 1.77 -29.54 3.40
N ILE A 106 1.46 -30.23 4.50
CA ILE A 106 1.31 -29.63 5.84
C ILE A 106 2.54 -28.78 6.26
N ASN A 107 3.77 -29.21 5.94
CA ASN A 107 4.98 -28.43 6.20
C ASN A 107 5.20 -27.28 5.18
N ALA A 108 4.60 -27.40 3.99
CA ALA A 108 4.60 -26.41 2.90
C ALA A 108 3.34 -25.52 2.87
N LEU A 109 2.40 -25.69 3.82
CA LEU A 109 1.24 -24.82 4.02
C LEU A 109 1.67 -23.45 4.58
N HIS A 110 2.91 -23.34 5.03
CA HIS A 110 3.58 -22.06 5.24
C HIS A 110 4.04 -21.54 3.87
N TYR A 111 3.22 -20.68 3.26
CA TYR A 111 3.52 -19.78 2.14
C TYR A 111 4.71 -20.17 1.25
N VAL A 112 4.45 -20.50 -0.02
CA VAL A 112 5.55 -20.78 -0.95
C VAL A 112 6.30 -19.47 -1.25
N LYS A 113 7.57 -19.39 -0.84
CA LYS A 113 8.45 -18.26 -1.16
C LYS A 113 8.77 -18.29 -2.66
N LYS A 114 8.14 -17.42 -3.45
CA LYS A 114 8.58 -17.19 -4.83
C LYS A 114 9.58 -16.03 -4.87
N PRO A 115 10.75 -16.18 -5.52
CA PRO A 115 11.64 -15.06 -5.76
C PRO A 115 10.91 -14.04 -6.63
N GLN A 116 11.03 -12.75 -6.28
CA GLN A 116 10.41 -11.69 -7.06
C GLN A 116 11.03 -11.63 -8.46
N ASP A 117 10.19 -11.64 -9.50
CA ASP A 117 10.61 -11.43 -10.88
C ASP A 117 11.16 -10.00 -11.03
N LYS A 118 12.35 -9.86 -11.64
CA LYS A 118 13.11 -8.60 -11.80
C LYS A 118 12.46 -7.57 -12.76
N THR A 119 11.14 -7.59 -12.95
CA THR A 119 10.41 -6.66 -13.83
C THR A 119 9.96 -5.36 -13.14
N SER A 120 10.24 -5.19 -11.84
CA SER A 120 9.91 -3.99 -11.04
C SER A 120 11.14 -3.21 -10.56
N SER A 121 12.17 -3.09 -11.40
CA SER A 121 13.45 -2.41 -11.12
C SER A 121 13.37 -0.94 -10.67
N GLY A 122 12.18 -0.33 -10.61
CA GLY A 122 11.99 1.10 -10.29
C GLY A 122 11.87 1.43 -8.80
N LEU A 123 11.53 0.48 -7.92
CA LEU A 123 11.32 0.78 -6.48
C LEU A 123 12.59 0.66 -5.65
N ASN A 124 13.52 -0.21 -6.05
CA ASN A 124 14.79 -0.40 -5.32
C ASN A 124 15.79 0.74 -5.53
N GLU A 125 15.65 1.55 -6.59
CA GLU A 125 16.52 2.70 -6.85
C GLU A 125 16.20 3.93 -5.97
N ILE A 126 14.97 4.04 -5.47
CA ILE A 126 14.54 5.16 -4.63
C ILE A 126 15.09 5.00 -3.20
N LEU A 127 15.25 3.75 -2.73
CA LEU A 127 15.83 3.45 -1.41
C LEU A 127 17.35 3.65 -1.36
N THR A 128 18.08 3.43 -2.47
CA THR A 128 19.55 3.59 -2.49
C THR A 128 20.01 5.03 -2.67
N LYS A 129 19.23 5.90 -3.32
CA LYS A 129 19.58 7.32 -3.55
C LYS A 129 19.45 8.23 -2.31
N THR A 130 18.77 7.78 -1.25
CA THR A 130 18.65 8.55 0.02
C THR A 130 19.78 8.28 1.02
N ASN A 131 20.77 7.44 0.66
CA ASN A 131 21.92 7.09 1.50
C ASN A 131 23.22 7.79 1.05
N GLN A 132 23.16 9.03 0.56
CA GLN A 132 24.34 9.87 0.54
C GLN A 132 24.36 10.75 1.80
N PRO A 133 25.38 10.65 2.66
CA PRO A 133 25.56 11.60 3.75
C PRO A 133 25.97 12.95 3.15
N GLU A 134 25.12 13.97 3.34
CA GLU A 134 25.50 15.38 3.19
C GLU A 134 26.81 15.63 3.98
N PRO A 135 27.88 16.15 3.36
CA PRO A 135 29.12 16.43 4.07
C PRO A 135 28.88 17.56 5.09
N SER A 136 29.21 17.27 6.34
CA SER A 136 29.25 18.23 7.44
C SER A 136 30.10 19.45 7.07
N HIS A 137 29.46 20.61 6.87
CA HIS A 137 30.15 21.89 6.95
C HIS A 137 29.90 22.48 8.34
N CYS A 138 30.79 22.14 9.27
CA CYS A 138 31.04 22.92 10.47
C CYS A 138 32.15 23.91 10.14
N GLY A 139 31.89 25.22 10.25
CA GLY A 139 32.96 26.21 10.17
C GLY A 139 32.58 27.67 9.95
N ARG A 140 32.35 28.36 11.07
CA ARG A 140 32.79 29.73 11.41
C ARG A 140 32.10 30.98 10.81
N PHE A 141 31.74 31.82 11.79
CA PHE A 141 31.37 33.25 11.82
C PHE A 141 29.98 33.64 11.31
#